data_AF-A0ABC8JBV6-F1
#
_entry.id   AF-A0ABC8JBV6-F1
#
_cell.length_a   1.000
_cell.length_b   1.000
_cell.length_c   1.000
_cell.angle_alpha   90.00
_cell.angle_beta   90.00
_cell.angle_gamma   90.00
#
_symmetry.space_group_name_H-M   'P 1'
#
loop_
_entity.id
_entity.type
_entity.pdbx_description
1 polymer ?
#
loop_
_entity_poly.entity_id
_entity_poly.type
_entity_poly.pdbx_seq_one_letter_code
_entity_poly.pdbx_strand_id
1 'polypeptide(L)'
;MPNYKNSLLATKLRNMRRRSKSKRQKLIQNQPEPQEREEEEEEDDGNGFKLKTSAKHGVQPLGNLYFINKGAVNVRNTGLGNLQVLSDELLLDILALLNATHLGVLATVTKSLYIFSNHEPLWRNLVLEELKGDFLFTRSWKSTYVASTYPKFQPLTDSVLKIRDFYSDYLFQSWLCANLEMKQEWLERDNIVRVRGISVEDFITNFEEPNKPVLLEGCLDDWGAVKKWSKGYLSDVAGDVEFAVGPVEMKLENYFKYSDGVSEERPLYLFDPKFAEKVPVLDSEYNVPVYFKEDLFSVLGNERPDYRWIIIGPSGSGSSFHIDPNSTSAWNAVVTGSKKWVLFPPDVVPPGVHPSPDGAEVACPVSIMEWFMNFYGDTKKWKKRPVECVCKAGEVMFVPNGWWHLVINLEESIAITQNYVSR
;
A
#
# COMPACT_ATOMS: atom_id res chain seq x y z
N MET A 1 -79.67 45.15 25.30
CA MET A 1 -80.29 46.09 24.34
C MET A 1 -79.56 45.96 23.00
N PRO A 2 -80.30 45.97 21.89
CA PRO A 2 -80.49 44.71 21.15
C PRO A 2 -80.45 44.87 19.61
N ASN A 3 -80.82 43.77 18.92
CA ASN A 3 -81.48 43.65 17.60
C ASN A 3 -80.57 43.29 16.40
N TYR A 4 -80.62 42.07 15.82
CA TYR A 4 -81.67 41.35 15.04
C TYR A 4 -81.30 41.38 13.54
N LYS A 5 -81.18 40.29 12.76
CA LYS A 5 -82.15 39.30 12.20
C LYS A 5 -81.33 38.50 11.14
N ASN A 6 -81.64 37.31 10.62
CA ASN A 6 -82.61 36.24 10.84
C ASN A 6 -82.14 35.03 10.00
N SER A 7 -82.32 33.83 10.56
CA SER A 7 -82.62 32.53 9.93
C SER A 7 -83.35 32.57 8.57
N LEU A 8 -83.04 31.63 7.65
CA LEU A 8 -84.05 30.70 7.09
C LEU A 8 -83.48 29.59 6.19
N LEU A 9 -83.86 28.36 6.59
CA LEU A 9 -84.07 27.09 5.89
C LEU A 9 -83.64 26.89 4.42
N ALA A 10 -82.94 25.77 4.26
CA ALA A 10 -83.18 24.69 3.29
C ALA A 10 -84.38 24.82 2.35
N THR A 11 -84.12 24.59 1.05
CA THR A 11 -84.75 23.54 0.20
C THR A 11 -84.80 24.04 -1.24
N LYS A 12 -84.04 23.40 -2.15
CA LYS A 12 -84.51 22.99 -3.48
C LYS A 12 -83.46 22.13 -4.19
N LEU A 13 -83.75 20.83 -4.23
CA LEU A 13 -83.69 19.95 -5.42
C LEU A 13 -82.33 19.95 -6.17
N ARG A 14 -81.44 18.98 -5.93
CA ARG A 14 -81.50 17.64 -6.55
C ARG A 14 -82.32 17.63 -7.85
N ASN A 15 -81.64 17.81 -8.98
CA ASN A 15 -81.96 17.08 -10.21
C ASN A 15 -80.66 16.59 -10.89
N MET A 16 -80.44 15.30 -10.68
CA MET A 16 -79.80 14.35 -11.57
C MET A 16 -79.72 14.77 -13.06
N ARG A 17 -78.50 14.66 -13.63
CA ARG A 17 -78.10 13.71 -14.70
C ARG A 17 -77.20 14.34 -15.77
N ARG A 18 -75.99 13.76 -15.84
CA ARG A 18 -75.32 13.24 -17.05
C ARG A 18 -75.42 14.08 -18.33
N ARG A 19 -74.29 14.65 -18.75
CA ARG A 19 -73.73 14.46 -20.11
C ARG A 19 -72.30 15.00 -20.22
N SER A 20 -71.35 14.06 -20.22
CA SER A 20 -70.25 13.92 -21.19
C SER A 20 -69.76 15.16 -21.95
N LYS A 21 -68.46 15.44 -21.73
CA LYS A 21 -67.42 15.88 -22.69
C LYS A 21 -67.47 17.30 -23.25
N SER A 22 -66.42 18.07 -22.95
CA SER A 22 -65.40 18.52 -23.94
C SER A 22 -64.91 19.94 -23.68
N LYS A 23 -63.57 20.09 -23.65
CA LYS A 23 -62.79 21.33 -23.81
C LYS A 23 -62.92 22.40 -22.72
N ARG A 24 -61.99 22.35 -21.75
CA ARG A 24 -61.33 23.57 -21.30
C ARG A 24 -59.82 23.32 -21.22
N GLN A 25 -59.15 23.76 -22.27
CA GLN A 25 -57.72 23.79 -22.40
C GLN A 25 -57.22 25.14 -21.86
N LYS A 26 -56.05 25.08 -21.22
CA LYS A 26 -55.02 26.12 -21.04
C LYS A 26 -55.06 27.02 -19.80
N LEU A 27 -53.86 27.04 -19.21
CA LEU A 27 -53.24 27.98 -18.27
C LEU A 27 -53.51 27.70 -16.78
N ILE A 28 -52.62 26.92 -16.15
CA ILE A 28 -51.88 27.27 -14.93
C ILE A 28 -50.61 26.37 -14.85
N GLN A 29 -49.47 27.07 -14.86
CA GLN A 29 -48.13 26.82 -14.31
C GLN A 29 -47.59 25.38 -14.11
N ASN A 30 -46.52 25.09 -14.87
CA ASN A 30 -45.52 24.07 -14.58
C ASN A 30 -44.53 24.58 -13.51
N GLN A 31 -44.39 23.86 -12.39
CA GLN A 31 -43.13 23.72 -11.66
C GLN A 31 -42.86 22.21 -11.55
N PRO A 32 -41.66 21.70 -11.88
CA PRO A 32 -41.32 20.31 -11.62
C PRO A 32 -40.87 20.14 -10.16
N GLU A 33 -41.46 19.15 -9.49
CA GLU A 33 -40.96 18.55 -8.26
C GLU A 33 -39.55 17.95 -8.47
N PRO A 34 -38.68 17.90 -7.45
CA PRO A 34 -37.41 17.24 -7.57
C PRO A 34 -37.63 15.72 -7.66
N GLN A 35 -37.35 15.15 -8.83
CA GLN A 35 -37.16 13.71 -8.96
C GLN A 35 -35.92 13.31 -8.15
N GLU A 36 -36.16 12.61 -7.03
CA GLU A 36 -35.15 11.74 -6.44
C GLU A 36 -34.71 10.76 -7.53
N ARG A 37 -33.47 10.91 -8.01
CA ARG A 37 -32.82 9.87 -8.79
C ARG A 37 -32.42 8.81 -7.77
N GLU A 38 -33.11 7.68 -7.80
CA GLU A 38 -32.53 6.43 -7.33
C GLU A 38 -31.23 6.25 -8.12
N GLU A 39 -30.10 6.38 -7.42
CA GLU A 39 -28.81 5.95 -7.94
C GLU A 39 -28.93 4.44 -8.12
N GLU A 40 -29.01 3.98 -9.37
CA GLU A 40 -28.83 2.58 -9.71
C GLU A 40 -27.47 2.17 -9.13
N GLU A 41 -27.48 1.35 -8.09
CA GLU A 41 -26.31 0.61 -7.66
C GLU A 41 -25.86 -0.22 -8.87
N GLU A 42 -24.79 0.20 -9.54
CA GLU A 42 -24.12 -0.62 -10.54
C GLU A 42 -23.79 -1.95 -9.87
N GLU A 43 -24.38 -3.04 -10.37
CA GLU A 43 -23.96 -4.40 -10.03
C GLU A 43 -22.47 -4.49 -10.36
N ASP A 44 -21.61 -4.46 -9.33
CA ASP A 44 -20.18 -4.75 -9.41
C ASP A 44 -20.04 -6.12 -10.08
N ASP A 45 -19.59 -6.11 -11.33
CA ASP A 45 -19.39 -7.30 -12.17
C ASP A 45 -18.21 -8.16 -11.67
N GLY A 46 -17.75 -7.93 -10.44
CA GLY A 46 -16.71 -8.68 -9.74
C GLY A 46 -15.33 -8.49 -10.34
N ASN A 47 -15.19 -7.62 -11.35
CA ASN A 47 -13.96 -7.39 -12.10
C ASN A 47 -13.28 -6.07 -11.72
N GLY A 48 -13.97 -5.22 -10.96
CA GLY A 48 -13.50 -3.95 -10.43
C GLY A 48 -12.40 -4.07 -9.38
N PHE A 49 -11.75 -2.94 -9.10
CA PHE A 49 -10.79 -2.80 -8.01
C PHE A 49 -11.52 -2.45 -6.71
N LYS A 50 -11.28 -3.22 -5.63
CA LYS A 50 -11.85 -2.92 -4.31
C LYS A 50 -10.90 -2.05 -3.49
N LEU A 51 -11.48 -1.07 -2.79
CA LEU A 51 -10.75 -0.14 -1.93
C LEU A 51 -10.94 -0.51 -0.46
N LYS A 52 -9.84 -0.48 0.31
CA LYS A 52 -9.81 -0.67 1.77
C LYS A 52 -10.69 0.34 2.51
N THR A 53 -10.90 1.52 1.94
CA THR A 53 -11.72 2.58 2.53
C THR A 53 -12.68 3.18 1.51
N SER A 54 -13.89 3.55 1.97
CA SER A 54 -14.87 4.29 1.17
C SER A 54 -14.60 5.80 1.11
N ALA A 55 -13.45 6.24 1.63
CA ALA A 55 -13.10 7.65 1.73
C ALA A 55 -12.88 8.25 0.34
N LYS A 56 -13.69 9.26 -0.01
CA LYS A 56 -13.51 10.01 -1.27
C LYS A 56 -12.19 10.78 -1.24
N HIS A 57 -11.22 10.36 -2.06
CA HIS A 57 -10.01 11.13 -2.32
C HIS A 57 -10.39 12.45 -3.01
N GLY A 58 -9.77 13.55 -2.60
CA GLY A 58 -10.03 14.88 -3.17
C GLY A 58 -9.48 15.04 -4.60
N VAL A 59 -8.57 14.15 -5.01
CA VAL A 59 -8.04 14.06 -6.38
C VAL A 59 -8.73 12.91 -7.11
N GLN A 60 -9.03 13.09 -8.39
CA GLN A 60 -9.68 12.10 -9.24
C GLN A 60 -8.80 11.76 -10.46
N PRO A 61 -8.97 10.60 -11.09
CA PRO A 61 -8.24 10.25 -12.30
C PRO A 61 -8.62 11.18 -13.46
N LEU A 62 -7.65 11.49 -14.33
CA LEU A 62 -7.79 12.46 -15.42
C LEU A 62 -8.89 12.07 -16.42
N GLY A 63 -9.10 10.77 -16.61
CA GLY A 63 -10.20 10.23 -17.44
C GLY A 63 -11.59 10.75 -17.05
N ASN A 64 -11.81 11.08 -15.77
CA ASN A 64 -13.10 11.58 -15.30
C ASN A 64 -13.47 12.94 -15.92
N LEU A 65 -12.47 13.73 -16.36
CA LEU A 65 -12.70 15.02 -16.99
C LEU A 65 -13.52 14.90 -18.28
N TYR A 66 -13.44 13.77 -19.00
CA TYR A 66 -14.21 13.53 -20.23
C TYR A 66 -15.72 13.32 -19.99
N PHE A 67 -16.12 12.96 -18.78
CA PHE A 67 -17.51 12.67 -18.43
C PHE A 67 -18.25 13.86 -17.80
N ILE A 68 -17.54 14.95 -17.53
CA ILE A 68 -18.12 16.15 -16.93
C ILE A 68 -18.63 17.07 -18.04
N ASN A 69 -19.64 17.89 -17.72
CA ASN A 69 -20.25 18.87 -18.61
C ASN A 69 -19.23 19.56 -19.54
N LYS A 70 -19.57 19.67 -20.83
CA LYS A 70 -18.77 20.38 -21.85
C LYS A 70 -18.43 21.79 -21.35
N GLY A 71 -17.17 22.01 -20.98
CA GLY A 71 -16.66 23.29 -20.46
C GLY A 71 -16.14 23.26 -19.01
N ALA A 72 -16.20 22.12 -18.32
CA ALA A 72 -15.54 21.95 -17.03
C ALA A 72 -14.02 22.09 -17.19
N VAL A 73 -13.42 22.88 -16.29
CA VAL A 73 -11.98 23.12 -16.27
C VAL A 73 -11.40 22.47 -15.02
N ASN A 74 -10.35 21.68 -15.21
CA ASN A 74 -9.64 21.05 -14.10
C ASN A 74 -9.11 22.12 -13.13
N VAL A 75 -9.47 22.01 -11.85
CA VAL A 75 -9.00 22.92 -10.79
C VAL A 75 -7.49 22.96 -10.72
N ARG A 76 -6.81 21.84 -11.04
CA ARG A 76 -5.36 21.78 -11.22
C ARG A 76 -4.84 22.94 -12.06
N ASN A 77 -5.38 23.09 -13.27
CA ASN A 77 -4.91 24.03 -14.28
C ASN A 77 -5.19 25.48 -13.86
N THR A 78 -6.42 25.77 -13.42
CA THR A 78 -6.82 27.12 -13.00
C THR A 78 -6.08 27.57 -11.74
N GLY A 79 -5.83 26.66 -10.79
CA GLY A 79 -5.12 26.97 -9.56
C GLY A 79 -3.59 27.00 -9.69
N LEU A 80 -3.00 26.43 -10.76
CA LEU A 80 -1.57 26.56 -11.06
C LEU A 80 -1.24 27.76 -11.95
N GLY A 81 -2.22 28.27 -12.71
CA GLY A 81 -2.01 29.40 -13.62
C GLY A 81 -0.91 29.09 -14.64
N ASN A 82 0.14 29.91 -14.68
CA ASN A 82 1.27 29.70 -15.61
C ASN A 82 2.07 28.42 -15.34
N LEU A 83 2.03 27.89 -14.11
CA LEU A 83 2.72 26.64 -13.74
C LEU A 83 2.01 25.38 -14.27
N GLN A 84 0.80 25.52 -14.83
CA GLN A 84 0.03 24.37 -15.32
C GLN A 84 0.74 23.57 -16.43
N VAL A 85 1.72 24.19 -17.09
CA VAL A 85 2.54 23.58 -18.16
C VAL A 85 3.49 22.49 -17.63
N LEU A 86 3.83 22.54 -16.34
CA LEU A 86 4.67 21.53 -15.70
C LEU A 86 3.86 20.24 -15.49
N SER A 87 4.50 19.08 -15.62
CA SER A 87 3.91 17.81 -15.19
C SER A 87 3.77 17.78 -13.66
N ASP A 88 2.90 16.89 -13.16
CA ASP A 88 2.69 16.73 -11.71
C ASP A 88 3.95 16.25 -11.01
N GLU A 89 4.67 15.32 -11.64
CA GLU A 89 5.98 14.81 -11.22
C GLU A 89 7.01 15.94 -11.09
N LEU A 90 7.24 16.70 -12.16
CA LEU A 90 8.24 17.79 -12.15
C LEU A 90 7.87 18.89 -11.14
N LEU A 91 6.57 19.18 -10.99
CA LEU A 91 6.13 20.13 -9.97
C LEU A 91 6.42 19.62 -8.57
N LEU A 92 6.17 18.33 -8.28
CA LEU A 92 6.52 17.73 -6.99
C LEU A 92 8.02 17.68 -6.75
N ASP A 93 8.84 17.41 -7.77
CA ASP A 93 10.31 17.46 -7.66
C ASP A 93 10.80 18.86 -7.27
N ILE A 94 10.22 19.90 -7.86
CA ILE A 94 10.52 21.29 -7.49
C ILE A 94 10.09 21.57 -6.05
N LEU A 95 8.89 21.12 -5.65
CA LEU A 95 8.39 21.31 -4.29
C LEU A 95 9.20 20.52 -3.25
N ALA A 96 9.80 19.38 -3.63
CA ALA A 96 10.68 18.59 -2.77
C ALA A 96 11.97 19.33 -2.38
N LEU A 97 12.35 20.38 -3.12
CA LEU A 97 13.47 21.26 -2.77
C LEU A 97 13.12 22.27 -1.66
N LEU A 98 11.86 22.35 -1.24
CA LEU A 98 11.38 23.32 -0.27
C LEU A 98 11.31 22.73 1.14
N ASN A 99 11.68 23.54 2.13
CA ASN A 99 11.46 23.20 3.53
C ASN A 99 9.97 23.25 3.93
N ALA A 100 9.66 22.69 5.10
CA ALA A 100 8.31 22.62 5.64
C ALA A 100 7.58 23.98 5.72
N THR A 101 8.30 25.06 6.03
CA THR A 101 7.70 26.40 6.15
C THR A 101 7.21 26.89 4.79
N HIS A 102 8.04 26.76 3.75
CA HIS A 102 7.67 27.15 2.40
C HIS A 102 6.52 26.30 1.84
N LEU A 103 6.51 24.98 2.08
CA LEU A 103 5.38 24.12 1.72
C LEU A 103 4.10 24.56 2.43
N GLY A 104 4.18 24.89 3.73
CA GLY A 104 3.06 25.41 4.51
C GLY A 104 2.49 26.70 3.92
N VAL A 105 3.34 27.65 3.55
CA VAL A 105 2.93 28.92 2.92
C VAL A 105 2.28 28.66 1.55
N LEU A 106 2.92 27.84 0.69
CA LEU A 106 2.38 27.51 -0.64
C LEU A 106 1.01 26.85 -0.57
N ALA A 107 0.78 25.99 0.43
CA ALA A 107 -0.51 25.37 0.66
C ALA A 107 -1.66 26.37 0.89
N THR A 108 -1.36 27.63 1.23
CA THR A 108 -2.38 28.68 1.45
C THR A 108 -2.68 29.55 0.22
N VAL A 109 -1.92 29.38 -0.87
CA VAL A 109 -1.98 30.29 -2.02
C VAL A 109 -3.14 29.95 -2.95
N THR A 110 -3.26 28.69 -3.38
CA THR A 110 -4.34 28.21 -4.26
C THR A 110 -4.82 26.82 -3.87
N LYS A 111 -5.99 26.41 -4.38
CA LYS A 111 -6.49 25.03 -4.20
C LYS A 111 -5.52 23.99 -4.77
N SER A 112 -4.91 24.25 -5.94
CA SER A 112 -3.95 23.32 -6.53
C SER A 112 -2.70 23.19 -5.67
N LEU A 113 -2.12 24.31 -5.24
CA LEU A 113 -0.93 24.30 -4.39
C LEU A 113 -1.22 23.72 -3.01
N TYR A 114 -2.45 23.84 -2.50
CA TYR A 114 -2.89 23.10 -1.33
C TYR A 114 -2.73 21.58 -1.54
N ILE A 115 -3.22 21.03 -2.65
CA ILE A 115 -3.10 19.58 -2.92
C ILE A 115 -1.63 19.17 -3.05
N PHE A 116 -0.86 19.83 -3.91
CA PHE A 116 0.54 19.48 -4.12
C PHE A 116 1.39 19.63 -2.85
N SER A 117 1.25 20.73 -2.11
CA SER A 117 2.05 20.97 -0.91
C SER A 117 1.64 20.10 0.29
N ASN A 118 0.51 19.38 0.20
CA ASN A 118 0.09 18.38 1.19
C ASN A 118 0.33 16.94 0.70
N HIS A 119 1.05 16.74 -0.41
CA HIS A 119 1.39 15.41 -0.89
C HIS A 119 2.29 14.68 0.13
N GLU A 120 1.84 13.51 0.62
CA GLU A 120 2.45 12.80 1.76
C GLU A 120 3.97 12.54 1.58
N PRO A 121 4.47 12.10 0.40
CA PRO A 121 5.91 11.93 0.18
C PRO A 121 6.79 13.15 0.46
N LEU A 122 6.31 14.38 0.23
CA LEU A 122 7.09 15.59 0.54
C LEU A 122 7.36 15.69 2.04
N TRP A 123 6.33 15.45 2.85
CA TRP A 123 6.43 15.51 4.30
C TRP A 123 7.14 14.30 4.88
N ARG A 124 6.97 13.12 4.27
CA ARG A 124 7.71 11.91 4.64
C ARG A 124 9.21 12.16 4.53
N ASN A 125 9.67 12.72 3.42
CA ASN A 125 11.09 13.02 3.22
C ASN A 125 11.59 14.02 4.28
N LEU A 126 10.85 15.11 4.53
CA LEU A 126 11.21 16.08 5.57
C LEU A 126 11.31 15.44 6.97
N VAL A 127 10.35 14.57 7.35
CA VAL A 127 10.41 13.84 8.63
C VAL A 127 11.64 12.94 8.69
N LEU A 128 11.87 12.10 7.69
CA LEU A 128 12.98 11.16 7.69
C LEU A 128 14.35 11.85 7.59
N GLU A 129 14.44 12.98 6.90
CA GLU A 129 15.68 13.73 6.76
C GLU A 129 16.01 14.55 8.00
N GLU A 130 15.03 15.28 8.55
CA GLU A 130 15.26 16.22 9.65
C GLU A 130 15.09 15.60 11.03
N LEU A 131 14.11 14.69 11.21
CA LEU A 131 13.79 14.04 12.48
C LEU A 131 14.41 12.65 12.60
N LYS A 132 14.95 12.09 11.51
CA LYS A 132 15.52 10.73 11.47
C LYS A 132 14.48 9.71 11.97
N GLY A 133 14.80 8.88 12.96
CA GLY A 133 13.84 7.98 13.62
C GLY A 133 13.26 8.49 14.93
N ASP A 134 13.61 9.71 15.34
CA ASP A 134 13.17 10.33 16.59
C ASP A 134 11.82 11.05 16.42
N PHE A 135 10.80 10.30 16.00
CA PHE A 135 9.44 10.81 15.87
C PHE A 135 8.40 9.78 16.29
N LEU A 136 7.21 10.29 16.65
CA LEU A 136 6.01 9.48 16.85
C LEU A 136 5.06 9.77 15.70
N PHE A 137 4.75 8.75 14.90
CA PHE A 137 3.83 8.92 13.78
C PHE A 137 2.43 9.31 14.28
N THR A 138 1.87 10.38 13.74
CA THR A 138 0.55 10.89 14.11
C THR A 138 -0.37 10.96 12.90
N ARG A 139 -1.00 9.86 12.48
CA ARG A 139 -1.99 9.80 11.36
C ARG A 139 -1.44 10.11 9.96
N SER A 140 -0.62 11.14 9.77
CA SER A 140 -0.01 11.52 8.49
C SER A 140 1.40 12.09 8.67
N TRP A 141 2.20 12.14 7.60
CA TRP A 141 3.57 12.64 7.67
C TRP A 141 3.63 14.13 8.00
N LYS A 142 2.74 14.94 7.42
CA LYS A 142 2.67 16.38 7.71
C LYS A 142 2.35 16.64 9.18
N SER A 143 1.35 15.95 9.71
CA SER A 143 0.95 16.11 11.11
C SER A 143 2.03 15.60 12.06
N THR A 144 2.73 14.53 11.70
CA THR A 144 3.91 14.02 12.41
C THR A 144 5.01 15.08 12.50
N TYR A 145 5.34 15.71 11.36
CA TYR A 145 6.33 16.79 11.30
C TYR A 145 5.94 17.98 12.18
N VAL A 146 4.69 18.44 12.07
CA VAL A 146 4.17 19.58 12.83
C VAL A 146 4.13 19.28 14.32
N ALA A 147 3.66 18.10 14.73
CA ALA A 147 3.60 17.70 16.14
C ALA A 147 4.99 17.62 16.77
N SER A 148 5.98 17.12 16.02
CA SER A 148 7.35 16.97 16.48
C SER A 148 8.09 18.32 16.56
N THR A 149 7.90 19.19 15.56
CA THR A 149 8.64 20.46 15.44
C THR A 149 7.97 21.60 16.22
N TYR A 150 6.64 21.58 16.29
CA TYR A 150 5.82 22.64 16.90
C TYR A 150 4.81 22.05 17.91
N PRO A 151 5.27 21.42 19.01
CA PRO A 151 4.40 20.68 19.94
C PRO A 151 3.34 21.54 20.65
N LYS A 152 3.53 22.86 20.71
CA LYS A 152 2.54 23.81 21.24
C LYS A 152 1.38 24.07 20.28
N PHE A 153 1.55 23.74 19.01
CA PHE A 153 0.52 23.87 18.00
C PHE A 153 -0.38 22.62 18.02
N GLN A 154 -1.54 22.75 18.65
CA GLN A 154 -2.58 21.74 18.54
C GLN A 154 -3.46 22.08 17.32
N PRO A 155 -3.50 21.23 16.27
CA PRO A 155 -4.37 21.48 15.15
C PRO A 155 -5.83 21.52 15.62
N LEU A 156 -6.50 22.65 15.38
CA LEU A 156 -7.81 22.97 15.97
C LEU A 156 -8.97 22.14 15.41
N THR A 157 -8.81 21.46 14.26
CA THR A 157 -9.81 20.55 13.67
C THR A 157 -9.19 19.70 12.54
N ASP A 158 -9.63 18.45 12.41
CA ASP A 158 -9.24 17.49 11.35
C ASP A 158 -9.86 17.76 9.96
N SER A 159 -10.48 18.92 9.73
CA SER A 159 -11.18 19.17 8.47
C SER A 159 -10.16 19.44 7.34
N VAL A 160 -9.69 18.37 6.69
CA VAL A 160 -8.97 18.47 5.42
C VAL A 160 -9.87 19.18 4.42
N LEU A 161 -9.35 20.23 3.78
CA LEU A 161 -10.08 20.95 2.74
C LEU A 161 -10.37 20.00 1.57
N LYS A 162 -11.65 19.66 1.38
CA LYS A 162 -12.10 18.86 0.25
C LYS A 162 -12.23 19.73 -0.98
N ILE A 163 -11.27 19.61 -1.88
CA ILE A 163 -11.30 20.27 -3.19
C ILE A 163 -12.04 19.35 -4.16
N ARG A 164 -12.95 19.93 -4.94
CA ARG A 164 -13.68 19.24 -6.00
C ARG A 164 -13.03 19.53 -7.34
N ASP A 165 -13.32 18.69 -8.33
CA ASP A 165 -12.97 18.91 -9.74
C ASP A 165 -11.46 19.06 -9.98
N PHE A 166 -10.66 18.37 -9.15
CA PHE A 166 -9.21 18.29 -9.31
C PHE A 166 -8.85 16.91 -9.86
N TYR A 167 -8.23 16.89 -11.03
CA TYR A 167 -7.91 15.67 -11.75
C TYR A 167 -6.40 15.54 -12.00
N SER A 168 -5.83 14.39 -11.64
CA SER A 168 -4.43 14.05 -11.81
C SER A 168 -4.26 12.54 -11.67
N ASP A 169 -3.81 11.86 -12.72
CA ASP A 169 -3.51 10.42 -12.64
C ASP A 169 -2.33 10.17 -11.70
N TYR A 170 -1.28 11.01 -11.77
CA TYR A 170 -0.08 10.86 -10.96
C TYR A 170 -0.36 10.91 -9.45
N LEU A 171 -1.07 11.95 -8.99
CA LEU A 171 -1.40 12.11 -7.57
C LEU A 171 -2.45 11.08 -7.11
N PHE A 172 -3.36 10.69 -8.01
CA PHE A 172 -4.35 9.66 -7.73
C PHE A 172 -3.74 8.26 -7.61
N GLN A 173 -2.72 7.94 -8.43
CA GLN A 173 -2.06 6.63 -8.49
C GLN A 173 -1.54 6.19 -7.11
N SER A 174 -0.81 7.07 -6.42
CA SER A 174 -0.22 6.72 -5.13
C SER A 174 -1.29 6.47 -4.06
N TRP A 175 -2.33 7.30 -4.03
CA TRP A 175 -3.47 7.06 -3.14
C TRP A 175 -4.21 5.76 -3.48
N LEU A 176 -4.45 5.50 -4.76
CA LEU A 176 -5.11 4.28 -5.23
C LEU A 176 -4.32 3.04 -4.79
N CYS A 177 -3.01 3.01 -5.03
CA CYS A 177 -2.16 1.88 -4.67
C CYS A 177 -2.11 1.65 -3.15
N ALA A 178 -2.09 2.71 -2.33
CA ALA A 178 -2.15 2.60 -0.87
C ALA A 178 -3.48 1.98 -0.38
N ASN A 179 -4.58 2.29 -1.07
CA ASN A 179 -5.94 1.92 -0.67
C ASN A 179 -6.48 0.70 -1.41
N LEU A 180 -5.74 0.11 -2.34
CA LEU A 180 -6.18 -1.06 -3.10
C LEU A 180 -6.10 -2.33 -2.26
N GLU A 181 -7.15 -3.14 -2.29
CA GLU A 181 -7.11 -4.51 -1.80
C GLU A 181 -6.49 -5.44 -2.85
N MET A 182 -5.66 -6.38 -2.41
CA MET A 182 -5.16 -7.44 -3.29
C MET A 182 -6.35 -8.24 -3.84
N LYS A 183 -6.49 -8.30 -5.18
CA LYS A 183 -7.56 -9.08 -5.79
C LYS A 183 -7.39 -10.56 -5.46
N GLN A 184 -8.51 -11.25 -5.23
CA GLN A 184 -8.53 -12.67 -4.95
C GLN A 184 -7.80 -13.49 -6.04
N GLU A 185 -7.99 -13.14 -7.33
CA GLU A 185 -7.29 -13.77 -8.45
C GLU A 185 -5.76 -13.63 -8.43
N TRP A 186 -5.22 -12.62 -7.74
CA TRP A 186 -3.77 -12.44 -7.56
C TRP A 186 -3.23 -13.36 -6.45
N LEU A 187 -4.09 -13.73 -5.50
CA LEU A 187 -3.75 -14.58 -4.36
C LEU A 187 -3.95 -16.07 -4.65
N GLU A 188 -4.93 -16.42 -5.48
CA GLU A 188 -5.30 -17.82 -5.78
C GLU A 188 -4.21 -18.61 -6.49
N ARG A 189 -3.35 -17.94 -7.25
CA ARG A 189 -2.32 -18.62 -8.01
C ARG A 189 -1.19 -19.07 -7.09
N ASP A 190 -1.10 -20.39 -6.98
CA ASP A 190 -0.08 -21.09 -6.22
C ASP A 190 0.41 -22.32 -7.00
N ASN A 191 1.66 -22.27 -7.44
CA ASN A 191 2.28 -23.31 -8.28
C ASN A 191 3.69 -23.68 -7.80
N ILE A 192 4.08 -23.25 -6.60
CA ILE A 192 5.34 -23.68 -5.99
C ILE A 192 5.20 -25.12 -5.46
N VAL A 193 6.28 -25.89 -5.54
CA VAL A 193 6.34 -27.21 -4.90
C VAL A 193 6.48 -27.00 -3.40
N ARG A 194 5.67 -27.73 -2.62
CA ARG A 194 5.76 -27.78 -1.16
C ARG A 194 6.26 -29.14 -0.71
N VAL A 195 7.19 -29.15 0.22
CA VAL A 195 7.75 -30.38 0.79
C VAL A 195 7.92 -30.26 2.30
N ARG A 196 7.79 -31.40 2.98
CA ARG A 196 7.95 -31.50 4.43
C ARG A 196 8.88 -32.67 4.76
N GLY A 197 9.86 -32.43 5.63
CA GLY A 197 10.70 -33.48 6.20
C GLY A 197 11.51 -34.29 5.17
N ILE A 198 11.94 -33.67 4.08
CA ILE A 198 12.84 -34.30 3.10
C ILE A 198 14.27 -34.36 3.65
N SER A 199 15.11 -35.27 3.12
CA SER A 199 16.52 -35.30 3.48
C SER A 199 17.27 -34.10 2.89
N VAL A 200 18.47 -33.81 3.42
CA VAL A 200 19.33 -32.75 2.86
C VAL A 200 19.77 -33.13 1.45
N GLU A 201 20.10 -34.39 1.22
CA GLU A 201 20.49 -34.92 -0.08
C GLU A 201 19.35 -34.79 -1.11
N ASP A 202 18.11 -35.06 -0.70
CA ASP A 202 16.94 -34.86 -1.56
C ASP A 202 16.69 -33.37 -1.83
N PHE A 203 16.91 -32.50 -0.85
CA PHE A 203 16.81 -31.05 -1.05
C PHE A 203 17.82 -30.57 -2.11
N ILE A 204 19.09 -30.98 -1.95
CA ILE A 204 20.18 -30.61 -2.86
C ILE A 204 19.89 -31.11 -4.27
N THR A 205 19.62 -32.40 -4.43
CA THR A 205 19.46 -33.05 -5.74
C THR A 205 18.25 -32.54 -6.51
N ASN A 206 17.14 -32.25 -5.81
CA ASN A 206 15.87 -31.92 -6.45
C ASN A 206 15.61 -30.41 -6.58
N PHE A 207 16.22 -29.58 -5.74
CA PHE A 207 15.92 -28.15 -5.66
C PHE A 207 17.16 -27.26 -5.76
N GLU A 208 18.18 -27.47 -4.93
CA GLU A 208 19.36 -26.58 -4.91
C GLU A 208 20.21 -26.69 -6.19
N GLU A 209 20.69 -27.90 -6.53
CA GLU A 209 21.50 -28.14 -7.74
C GLU A 209 20.73 -27.81 -9.03
N PRO A 210 19.44 -28.16 -9.17
CA PRO A 210 18.67 -27.79 -10.36
C PRO A 210 18.22 -26.32 -10.38
N ASN A 211 18.57 -25.53 -9.36
CA ASN A 211 18.23 -24.11 -9.22
C ASN A 211 16.72 -23.85 -9.23
N LYS A 212 15.96 -24.58 -8.39
CA LYS A 212 14.50 -24.53 -8.34
C LYS A 212 13.98 -24.03 -6.98
N PRO A 213 13.14 -22.99 -6.96
CA PRO A 213 12.47 -22.54 -5.74
C PRO A 213 11.60 -23.66 -5.15
N VAL A 214 11.56 -23.73 -3.83
CA VAL A 214 10.71 -24.66 -3.09
C VAL A 214 10.25 -24.02 -1.80
N LEU A 215 9.06 -24.41 -1.34
CA LEU A 215 8.55 -24.02 -0.04
C LEU A 215 8.65 -25.22 0.90
N LEU A 216 9.33 -25.03 2.04
CA LEU A 216 9.63 -26.05 3.03
C LEU A 216 8.72 -25.88 4.25
N GLU A 217 8.10 -26.97 4.67
CA GLU A 217 7.23 -27.01 5.84
C GLU A 217 7.91 -27.73 7.02
N GLY A 218 7.53 -27.37 8.25
CA GLY A 218 8.01 -28.02 9.48
C GLY A 218 9.43 -27.62 9.91
N CYS A 219 10.06 -26.65 9.24
CA CYS A 219 11.41 -26.19 9.58
C CYS A 219 11.46 -25.36 10.87
N LEU A 220 10.32 -24.79 11.27
CA LEU A 220 10.21 -23.85 12.39
C LEU A 220 9.61 -24.49 13.65
N ASP A 221 9.26 -25.79 13.62
CA ASP A 221 8.50 -26.48 14.69
C ASP A 221 9.18 -26.35 16.08
N ASP A 222 10.51 -26.31 16.10
CA ASP A 222 11.33 -26.19 17.31
C ASP A 222 11.77 -24.76 17.66
N TRP A 223 11.41 -23.76 16.86
CA TRP A 223 11.80 -22.37 17.11
C TRP A 223 11.06 -21.78 18.31
N GLY A 224 11.81 -21.14 19.22
CA GLY A 224 11.23 -20.30 20.27
C GLY A 224 10.46 -19.12 19.68
N ALA A 225 10.92 -18.61 18.54
CA ALA A 225 10.34 -17.49 17.82
C ALA A 225 8.86 -17.72 17.47
N VAL A 226 8.49 -18.89 16.93
CA VAL A 226 7.09 -19.20 16.58
C VAL A 226 6.15 -19.14 17.80
N LYS A 227 6.67 -19.44 18.99
CA LYS A 227 5.88 -19.47 20.24
C LYS A 227 5.82 -18.12 20.94
N LYS A 228 6.85 -17.28 20.77
CA LYS A 228 7.03 -16.05 21.55
C LYS A 228 6.85 -14.78 20.75
N TRP A 229 7.33 -14.75 19.50
CA TRP A 229 7.42 -13.53 18.72
C TRP A 229 6.03 -13.02 18.38
N SER A 230 5.67 -11.97 19.10
CA SER A 230 4.48 -11.17 18.93
C SER A 230 4.91 -9.72 19.09
N LYS A 231 4.09 -8.79 18.61
CA LYS A 231 4.33 -7.35 18.79
C LYS A 231 4.55 -6.98 20.27
N GLY A 232 3.77 -7.57 21.18
CA GLY A 232 3.92 -7.38 22.61
C GLY A 232 5.26 -7.90 23.14
N TYR A 233 5.59 -9.16 22.85
CA TYR A 233 6.88 -9.75 23.26
C TYR A 233 8.07 -8.95 22.74
N LEU A 234 8.07 -8.58 21.46
CA LEU A 234 9.15 -7.81 20.84
C LEU A 234 9.27 -6.41 21.46
N SER A 235 8.15 -5.78 21.81
CA SER A 235 8.16 -4.51 22.55
C SER A 235 8.78 -4.67 23.93
N ASP A 236 8.48 -5.76 24.65
CA ASP A 236 9.02 -6.02 25.99
C ASP A 236 10.54 -6.25 25.96
N VAL A 237 11.05 -6.96 24.95
CA VAL A 237 12.49 -7.31 24.89
C VAL A 237 13.34 -6.27 24.17
N ALA A 238 12.76 -5.47 23.27
CA ALA A 238 13.51 -4.61 22.35
C ALA A 238 12.83 -3.27 22.03
N GLY A 239 11.80 -2.84 22.78
CA GLY A 239 11.02 -1.63 22.48
C GLY A 239 11.86 -0.36 22.35
N ASP A 240 12.86 -0.19 23.22
CA ASP A 240 13.78 0.96 23.20
C ASP A 240 15.00 0.79 22.28
N VAL A 241 15.16 -0.37 21.65
CA VAL A 241 16.27 -0.67 20.74
C VAL A 241 15.96 -0.14 19.35
N GLU A 242 16.96 0.46 18.72
CA GLU A 242 16.83 1.01 17.36
C GLU A 242 17.10 -0.05 16.29
N PHE A 243 16.19 -0.13 15.33
CA PHE A 243 16.29 -1.02 14.17
C PHE A 243 16.32 -0.22 12.88
N ALA A 244 17.01 -0.74 11.86
CA ALA A 244 16.98 -0.19 10.52
C ALA A 244 15.59 -0.34 9.92
N VAL A 245 15.00 0.81 9.56
CA VAL A 245 13.65 0.96 9.03
C VAL A 245 13.73 1.87 7.80
N GLY A 246 13.95 1.26 6.63
CA GLY A 246 14.22 2.00 5.40
C GLY A 246 15.48 2.89 5.53
N PRO A 247 15.38 4.22 5.34
CA PRO A 247 16.54 5.10 5.35
C PRO A 247 16.99 5.58 6.74
N VAL A 248 16.30 5.17 7.82
CA VAL A 248 16.58 5.62 9.20
C VAL A 248 16.70 4.44 10.15
N GLU A 249 17.32 4.66 11.30
CA GLU A 249 17.17 3.78 12.46
C GLU A 249 16.07 4.33 13.37
N MET A 250 15.22 3.47 13.91
CA MET A 250 14.06 3.85 14.73
C MET A 250 13.87 2.87 15.87
N LYS A 251 13.53 3.38 17.07
CA LYS A 251 13.10 2.54 18.19
C LYS A 251 11.96 1.61 17.80
N LEU A 252 12.04 0.34 18.16
CA LEU A 252 11.05 -0.66 17.78
C LEU A 252 9.63 -0.29 18.22
N GLU A 253 9.47 0.29 19.41
CA GLU A 253 8.14 0.72 19.89
C GLU A 253 7.56 1.87 19.03
N ASN A 254 8.40 2.79 18.55
CA ASN A 254 7.96 3.85 17.65
C ASN A 254 7.59 3.29 16.28
N TYR A 255 8.36 2.31 15.79
CA TYR A 255 8.04 1.61 14.54
C TYR A 255 6.69 0.90 14.62
N PHE A 256 6.39 0.26 15.74
CA PHE A 256 5.12 -0.39 15.98
C PHE A 256 3.93 0.57 16.02
N LYS A 257 4.08 1.75 16.63
CA LYS A 257 3.06 2.82 16.58
C LYS A 257 2.84 3.33 15.16
N TYR A 258 3.92 3.46 14.40
CA TYR A 258 3.85 3.79 12.98
C TYR A 258 3.11 2.70 12.18
N SER A 259 3.48 1.43 12.36
CA SER A 259 2.92 0.31 11.59
C SER A 259 1.42 0.12 11.82
N ASP A 260 0.92 0.44 13.01
CA ASP A 260 -0.51 0.39 13.35
C ASP A 260 -1.36 1.46 12.64
N GLY A 261 -0.76 2.63 12.37
CA GLY A 261 -1.48 3.81 11.89
C GLY A 261 -1.26 4.14 10.42
N VAL A 262 -0.28 3.50 9.76
CA VAL A 262 0.12 3.88 8.41
C VAL A 262 -0.87 3.38 7.36
N SER A 263 -1.16 4.25 6.39
CA SER A 263 -1.83 3.90 5.14
C SER A 263 -1.12 4.62 4.00
N GLU A 264 -0.10 3.97 3.44
CA GLU A 264 0.67 4.49 2.32
C GLU A 264 1.01 3.39 1.32
N GLU A 265 1.39 3.79 0.12
CA GLU A 265 1.70 2.88 -0.98
C GLU A 265 2.96 2.04 -0.72
N ARG A 266 3.95 2.64 -0.05
CA ARG A 266 5.24 2.02 0.29
C ARG A 266 5.56 2.22 1.76
N PRO A 267 4.86 1.53 2.69
CA PRO A 267 5.12 1.64 4.11
C PRO A 267 6.59 1.38 4.42
N LEU A 268 7.18 2.17 5.32
CA LEU A 268 8.45 1.83 5.95
C LEU A 268 8.48 0.37 6.43
N TYR A 269 9.58 -0.30 6.10
CA TYR A 269 9.79 -1.71 6.32
C TYR A 269 11.02 -1.92 7.19
N LEU A 270 10.85 -2.59 8.34
CA LEU A 270 11.96 -2.91 9.23
C LEU A 270 12.73 -4.07 8.61
N PHE A 271 14.02 -3.85 8.37
CA PHE A 271 14.91 -4.79 7.71
C PHE A 271 16.31 -4.63 8.29
N ASP A 272 16.56 -5.28 9.43
CA ASP A 272 17.76 -5.01 10.23
C ASP A 272 18.75 -6.19 10.20
N PRO A 273 19.98 -5.98 9.69
CA PRO A 273 21.00 -7.03 9.61
C PRO A 273 21.63 -7.37 10.96
N LYS A 274 21.54 -6.45 11.91
CA LYS A 274 22.27 -6.46 13.17
C LYS A 274 21.40 -6.83 14.37
N PHE A 275 20.19 -7.31 14.13
CA PHE A 275 19.20 -7.60 15.16
C PHE A 275 19.73 -8.59 16.22
N ALA A 276 20.55 -9.54 15.80
CA ALA A 276 21.12 -10.57 16.65
C ALA A 276 22.20 -10.00 17.58
N GLU A 277 23.01 -9.05 17.12
CA GLU A 277 23.98 -8.35 17.98
C GLU A 277 23.27 -7.35 18.90
N LYS A 278 22.25 -6.66 18.38
CA LYS A 278 21.44 -5.68 19.13
C LYS A 278 20.60 -6.35 20.23
N VAL A 279 20.03 -7.52 19.96
CA VAL A 279 19.11 -8.24 20.84
C VAL A 279 19.44 -9.74 20.86
N PRO A 280 20.47 -10.19 21.62
CA PRO A 280 20.95 -11.58 21.58
C PRO A 280 19.91 -12.65 21.93
N VAL A 281 18.87 -12.31 22.70
CA VAL A 281 17.78 -13.26 23.00
C VAL A 281 17.03 -13.66 21.72
N LEU A 282 16.87 -12.76 20.75
CA LEU A 282 16.22 -13.08 19.47
C LEU A 282 17.05 -14.07 18.65
N ASP A 283 18.39 -13.97 18.72
CA ASP A 283 19.29 -14.91 18.03
C ASP A 283 19.16 -16.34 18.58
N SER A 284 18.98 -16.47 19.91
CA SER A 284 18.81 -17.76 20.56
C SER A 284 17.45 -18.44 20.31
N GLU A 285 16.50 -17.73 19.69
CA GLU A 285 15.10 -18.18 19.54
C GLU A 285 14.78 -18.76 18.17
N TYR A 286 15.73 -18.73 17.23
CA TYR A 286 15.62 -19.40 15.94
C TYR A 286 16.89 -20.22 15.64
N ASN A 287 16.80 -21.11 14.67
CA ASN A 287 17.95 -21.89 14.20
C ASN A 287 17.93 -21.95 12.68
N VAL A 288 19.09 -21.82 12.04
CA VAL A 288 19.20 -22.02 10.58
C VAL A 288 18.66 -23.41 10.21
N PRO A 289 17.66 -23.51 9.31
CA PRO A 289 17.12 -24.80 8.88
C PRO A 289 18.22 -25.70 8.33
N VAL A 290 18.04 -27.02 8.49
CA VAL A 290 19.12 -28.01 8.30
C VAL A 290 19.73 -27.96 6.90
N TYR A 291 18.92 -27.59 5.91
CA TYR A 291 19.29 -27.47 4.49
C TYR A 291 20.29 -26.35 4.21
N PHE A 292 20.33 -25.31 5.05
CA PHE A 292 21.06 -24.06 4.81
C PHE A 292 22.25 -23.88 5.77
N LYS A 293 22.67 -24.95 6.45
CA LYS A 293 23.77 -24.89 7.43
C LYS A 293 25.15 -24.79 6.79
N GLU A 294 25.29 -25.26 5.55
CA GLU A 294 26.51 -25.04 4.79
C GLU A 294 26.50 -23.61 4.24
N ASP A 295 27.51 -22.85 4.63
CA ASP A 295 27.59 -21.44 4.30
C ASP A 295 29.04 -21.04 4.07
N LEU A 296 29.48 -21.14 2.82
CA LEU A 296 30.84 -20.90 2.38
C LEU A 296 31.27 -19.44 2.56
N PHE A 297 30.33 -18.50 2.66
CA PHE A 297 30.66 -17.10 2.98
C PHE A 297 31.12 -16.91 4.42
N SER A 298 30.89 -17.88 5.31
CA SER A 298 31.42 -17.84 6.69
C SER A 298 32.95 -17.76 6.74
N VAL A 299 33.67 -18.24 5.71
CA VAL A 299 35.14 -18.18 5.66
C VAL A 299 35.69 -16.75 5.58
N LEU A 300 34.86 -15.79 5.16
CA LEU A 300 35.24 -14.37 5.10
C LEU A 300 35.34 -13.72 6.48
N GLY A 301 34.81 -14.36 7.52
CA GLY A 301 34.84 -13.84 8.89
C GLY A 301 34.22 -12.44 8.98
N ASN A 302 34.99 -11.48 9.46
CA ASN A 302 34.54 -10.09 9.63
C ASN A 302 34.38 -9.31 8.31
N GLU A 303 34.95 -9.81 7.21
CA GLU A 303 34.81 -9.21 5.87
C GLU A 303 33.55 -9.71 5.15
N ARG A 304 32.76 -10.57 5.79
CA ARG A 304 31.51 -11.08 5.24
C ARG A 304 30.49 -9.93 5.12
N PRO A 305 29.82 -9.78 3.97
CA PRO A 305 28.66 -8.89 3.86
C PRO A 305 27.55 -9.28 4.84
N ASP A 306 26.69 -8.31 5.17
CA ASP A 306 25.45 -8.60 5.91
C ASP A 306 24.70 -9.74 5.20
N TYR A 307 24.23 -10.71 5.99
CA TYR A 307 23.73 -11.98 5.45
C TYR A 307 22.47 -12.49 6.13
N ARG A 308 22.05 -11.89 7.24
CA ARG A 308 20.87 -12.29 7.99
C ARG A 308 20.10 -11.06 8.41
N TRP A 309 18.78 -11.11 8.30
CA TRP A 309 17.93 -9.97 8.67
C TRP A 309 16.68 -10.45 9.41
N ILE A 310 16.29 -9.69 10.44
CA ILE A 310 14.91 -9.68 10.89
C ILE A 310 14.12 -8.73 10.03
N ILE A 311 12.92 -9.16 9.65
CA ILE A 311 12.05 -8.43 8.76
C ILE A 311 10.68 -8.30 9.40
N ILE A 312 10.24 -7.07 9.63
CA ILE A 312 8.94 -6.78 10.24
C ILE A 312 8.25 -5.71 9.41
N GLY A 313 6.98 -5.92 9.06
CA GLY A 313 6.23 -4.94 8.28
C GLY A 313 4.72 -5.09 8.34
N PRO A 314 3.97 -3.97 8.20
CA PRO A 314 2.52 -3.99 8.08
C PRO A 314 2.07 -4.54 6.72
N SER A 315 0.77 -4.81 6.57
CA SER A 315 0.17 -5.18 5.28
C SER A 315 0.51 -4.15 4.19
N GLY A 316 0.84 -4.63 2.99
CA GLY A 316 1.23 -3.80 1.85
C GLY A 316 2.72 -3.44 1.78
N SER A 317 3.48 -3.59 2.87
CA SER A 317 4.95 -3.48 2.83
C SER A 317 5.59 -4.70 2.17
N GLY A 318 6.84 -4.58 1.72
CA GLY A 318 7.55 -5.66 1.07
C GLY A 318 8.72 -5.19 0.23
N SER A 319 9.18 -6.04 -0.67
CA SER A 319 10.28 -5.78 -1.60
C SER A 319 9.81 -5.94 -3.04
N SER A 320 10.08 -4.93 -3.88
CA SER A 320 9.87 -5.00 -5.33
C SER A 320 10.79 -6.05 -5.98
N PHE A 321 10.65 -6.29 -7.29
CA PHE A 321 11.53 -7.23 -7.98
C PHE A 321 13.01 -6.89 -7.82
N HIS A 322 13.77 -7.87 -7.35
CA HIS A 322 15.22 -7.82 -7.24
C HIS A 322 15.80 -9.24 -7.39
N ILE A 323 17.12 -9.30 -7.54
CA ILE A 323 17.92 -10.52 -7.42
C ILE A 323 18.83 -10.33 -6.21
N ASP A 324 19.01 -11.37 -5.41
CA ASP A 324 19.93 -11.33 -4.27
C ASP A 324 21.38 -11.04 -4.72
N PRO A 325 22.11 -10.19 -3.97
CA PRO A 325 23.46 -9.77 -4.36
C PRO A 325 24.47 -10.92 -4.29
N ASN A 326 25.65 -10.70 -4.88
CA ASN A 326 26.80 -11.61 -4.79
C ASN A 326 26.52 -13.06 -5.24
N SER A 327 25.49 -13.26 -6.06
CA SER A 327 25.06 -14.59 -6.53
C SER A 327 24.74 -15.58 -5.41
N THR A 328 24.33 -15.08 -4.23
CA THR A 328 23.88 -15.92 -3.12
C THR A 328 22.51 -16.53 -3.41
N SER A 329 22.24 -17.68 -2.80
CA SER A 329 20.86 -18.13 -2.58
C SER A 329 20.36 -17.57 -1.25
N ALA A 330 19.05 -17.59 -1.04
CA ALA A 330 18.45 -17.15 0.21
C ALA A 330 17.37 -18.12 0.71
N TRP A 331 17.11 -18.05 2.01
CA TRP A 331 15.91 -18.64 2.60
C TRP A 331 15.18 -17.59 3.42
N ASN A 332 13.84 -17.61 3.40
CA ASN A 332 12.97 -16.71 4.14
C ASN A 332 11.94 -17.49 4.95
N ALA A 333 12.06 -17.45 6.28
CA ALA A 333 11.20 -18.12 7.24
C ALA A 333 10.13 -17.14 7.77
N VAL A 334 8.86 -17.41 7.49
CA VAL A 334 7.75 -16.59 7.99
C VAL A 334 7.38 -17.07 9.39
N VAL A 335 7.63 -16.24 10.40
CA VAL A 335 7.34 -16.56 11.81
C VAL A 335 5.89 -16.23 12.13
N THR A 336 5.41 -15.06 11.71
CA THR A 336 4.01 -14.63 11.83
C THR A 336 3.55 -13.97 10.53
N GLY A 337 2.23 -14.01 10.30
CA GLY A 337 1.60 -13.42 9.12
C GLY A 337 1.75 -14.27 7.86
N SER A 338 1.67 -13.59 6.70
CA SER A 338 1.76 -14.22 5.39
C SER A 338 2.25 -13.26 4.32
N LYS A 339 2.94 -13.83 3.33
CA LYS A 339 3.61 -13.11 2.24
C LYS A 339 3.20 -13.71 0.90
N LYS A 340 2.79 -12.87 -0.05
CA LYS A 340 2.65 -13.29 -1.46
C LYS A 340 4.01 -13.14 -2.14
N TRP A 341 4.45 -14.23 -2.76
CA TRP A 341 5.69 -14.31 -3.55
C TRP A 341 5.37 -14.44 -5.03
N VAL A 342 6.15 -13.74 -5.85
CA VAL A 342 6.19 -13.90 -7.31
C VAL A 342 7.64 -14.00 -7.72
N LEU A 343 8.03 -15.11 -8.35
CA LEU A 343 9.40 -15.40 -8.76
C LEU A 343 9.48 -15.65 -10.27
N PHE A 344 10.44 -15.02 -10.94
CA PHE A 344 10.78 -15.30 -12.33
C PHE A 344 12.17 -15.96 -12.41
N PRO A 345 12.35 -16.92 -13.34
CA PRO A 345 13.63 -17.58 -13.50
C PRO A 345 14.71 -16.58 -13.99
N PRO A 346 16.00 -16.87 -13.76
CA PRO A 346 17.09 -15.91 -14.01
C PRO A 346 17.17 -15.37 -15.44
N ASP A 347 16.72 -16.14 -16.43
CA ASP A 347 16.72 -15.75 -17.84
C ASP A 347 15.52 -14.91 -18.28
N VAL A 348 14.64 -14.53 -17.33
CA VAL A 348 13.40 -13.81 -17.58
C VAL A 348 13.33 -12.56 -16.71
N VAL A 349 13.54 -11.40 -17.34
CA VAL A 349 13.33 -10.10 -16.69
C VAL A 349 11.83 -9.88 -16.50
N PRO A 350 11.33 -9.61 -15.27
CA PRO A 350 9.91 -9.36 -15.02
C PRO A 350 9.37 -8.14 -15.80
N PRO A 351 8.05 -8.09 -16.09
CA PRO A 351 7.48 -6.96 -16.82
C PRO A 351 7.55 -5.69 -15.97
N GLY A 352 7.85 -4.55 -16.61
CA GLY A 352 8.02 -3.27 -15.90
C GLY A 352 9.33 -3.17 -15.09
N VAL A 353 10.24 -4.13 -15.22
CA VAL A 353 11.58 -4.11 -14.62
C VAL A 353 12.62 -3.83 -15.69
N HIS A 354 13.50 -2.87 -15.42
CA HIS A 354 14.52 -2.41 -16.35
C HIS A 354 15.90 -2.47 -15.67
N PRO A 355 16.58 -3.63 -15.71
CA PRO A 355 17.94 -3.73 -15.20
C PRO A 355 18.93 -2.99 -16.10
N SER A 356 20.01 -2.47 -15.50
CA SER A 356 21.16 -1.96 -16.23
C SER A 356 21.81 -3.08 -17.06
N PRO A 357 22.58 -2.75 -18.12
CA PRO A 357 23.21 -3.77 -18.97
C PRO A 357 24.13 -4.75 -18.23
N ASP A 358 24.71 -4.32 -17.10
CA ASP A 358 25.57 -5.14 -16.22
C ASP A 358 24.79 -5.79 -15.06
N GLY A 359 23.48 -5.53 -14.94
CA GLY A 359 22.61 -6.05 -13.89
C GLY A 359 22.85 -5.46 -12.49
N ALA A 360 23.74 -4.45 -12.36
CA ALA A 360 24.09 -3.85 -11.08
C ALA A 360 22.99 -2.93 -10.52
N GLU A 361 22.24 -2.26 -11.40
CA GLU A 361 21.15 -1.37 -11.04
C GLU A 361 19.83 -1.91 -11.59
N VAL A 362 18.78 -1.85 -10.78
CA VAL A 362 17.43 -2.27 -11.19
C VAL A 362 16.50 -1.07 -11.06
N ALA A 363 16.05 -0.55 -12.20
CA ALA A 363 14.96 0.41 -12.22
C ALA A 363 13.63 -0.36 -12.24
N CYS A 364 12.92 -0.33 -11.12
CA CYS A 364 11.51 -0.72 -11.02
C CYS A 364 10.71 0.55 -10.71
N PRO A 365 10.26 1.29 -11.74
CA PRO A 365 9.59 2.58 -11.55
C PRO A 365 8.19 2.44 -10.93
N VAL A 366 7.73 1.22 -10.68
CA VAL A 366 6.39 0.90 -10.23
C VAL A 366 6.43 0.34 -8.80
N SER A 367 5.47 0.73 -7.98
CA SER A 367 5.30 0.08 -6.66
C SER A 367 4.84 -1.37 -6.82
N ILE A 368 4.87 -2.13 -5.72
CA ILE A 368 4.42 -3.53 -5.76
C ILE A 368 2.96 -3.63 -6.21
N MET A 369 2.09 -2.81 -5.62
CA MET A 369 0.67 -2.82 -5.95
C MET A 369 0.41 -2.36 -7.39
N GLU A 370 1.12 -1.33 -7.83
CA GLU A 370 1.06 -0.85 -9.20
C GLU A 370 1.50 -1.94 -10.20
N TRP A 371 2.50 -2.74 -9.85
CA TRP A 371 2.90 -3.87 -10.67
C TRP A 371 1.78 -4.91 -10.83
N PHE A 372 1.09 -5.22 -9.73
CA PHE A 372 -0.07 -6.13 -9.77
C PHE A 372 -1.20 -5.58 -10.67
N MET A 373 -1.47 -4.28 -10.58
CA MET A 373 -2.51 -3.64 -11.39
C MET A 373 -2.20 -3.68 -12.89
N ASN A 374 -0.96 -3.36 -13.27
CA ASN A 374 -0.61 -3.07 -14.66
C ASN A 374 0.02 -4.24 -15.40
N PHE A 375 0.73 -5.13 -14.72
CA PHE A 375 1.56 -6.15 -15.37
C PHE A 375 1.23 -7.59 -14.98
N TYR A 376 0.59 -7.83 -13.83
CA TYR A 376 0.28 -9.20 -13.40
C TYR A 376 -0.58 -9.97 -14.42
N GLY A 377 -1.54 -9.29 -15.07
CA GLY A 377 -2.38 -9.90 -16.09
C GLY A 377 -1.59 -10.50 -17.27
N ASP A 378 -0.45 -9.91 -17.63
CA ASP A 378 0.39 -10.36 -18.73
C ASP A 378 1.16 -11.65 -18.41
N THR A 379 1.35 -11.96 -17.13
CA THR A 379 2.01 -13.19 -16.68
C THR A 379 1.29 -14.46 -17.16
N LYS A 380 -0.03 -14.38 -17.44
CA LYS A 380 -0.84 -15.48 -17.97
C LYS A 380 -0.38 -15.92 -19.38
N LYS A 381 0.18 -14.99 -20.16
CA LYS A 381 0.57 -15.17 -21.57
C LYS A 381 2.07 -15.42 -21.76
N TRP A 382 2.86 -15.43 -20.69
CA TRP A 382 4.30 -15.56 -20.78
C TRP A 382 4.77 -16.98 -21.11
N LYS A 383 5.84 -17.06 -21.91
CA LYS A 383 6.46 -18.34 -22.32
C LYS A 383 6.96 -19.13 -21.12
N LYS A 384 7.62 -18.46 -20.18
CA LYS A 384 7.99 -18.98 -18.87
C LYS A 384 7.17 -18.25 -17.83
N ARG A 385 6.22 -18.96 -17.25
CA ARG A 385 5.31 -18.44 -16.24
C ARG A 385 6.05 -18.26 -14.91
N PRO A 386 5.70 -17.23 -14.11
CA PRO A 386 6.29 -17.09 -12.79
C PRO A 386 5.89 -18.25 -11.87
N VAL A 387 6.78 -18.54 -10.91
CA VAL A 387 6.48 -19.37 -9.74
C VAL A 387 5.91 -18.44 -8.68
N GLU A 388 4.81 -18.83 -8.06
CA GLU A 388 4.06 -17.98 -7.15
C GLU A 388 3.47 -18.81 -6.03
N CYS A 389 3.34 -18.20 -4.86
CA CYS A 389 2.62 -18.78 -3.74
C CYS A 389 2.28 -17.73 -2.69
N VAL A 390 1.38 -18.09 -1.79
CA VAL A 390 1.27 -17.44 -0.48
C VAL A 390 2.05 -18.29 0.52
N CYS A 391 3.12 -17.71 1.07
CA CYS A 391 3.92 -18.29 2.14
C CYS A 391 3.38 -17.82 3.49
N LYS A 392 3.01 -18.77 4.35
CA LYS A 392 2.31 -18.57 5.62
C LYS A 392 3.25 -18.78 6.80
N ALA A 393 2.84 -18.32 7.97
CA ALA A 393 3.53 -18.60 9.23
C ALA A 393 3.86 -20.10 9.39
N GLY A 394 5.13 -20.40 9.70
CA GLY A 394 5.66 -21.77 9.81
C GLY A 394 6.34 -22.31 8.55
N GLU A 395 6.21 -21.62 7.42
CA GLU A 395 6.79 -22.02 6.13
C GLU A 395 8.11 -21.29 5.84
N VAL A 396 9.00 -21.94 5.09
CA VAL A 396 10.28 -21.38 4.62
C VAL A 396 10.33 -21.38 3.10
N MET A 397 10.50 -20.20 2.50
CA MET A 397 10.79 -20.06 1.07
C MET A 397 12.29 -20.26 0.82
N PHE A 398 12.65 -21.16 -0.10
CA PHE A 398 13.99 -21.21 -0.69
C PHE A 398 14.00 -20.42 -2.00
N VAL A 399 14.89 -19.42 -2.07
CA VAL A 399 15.13 -18.59 -3.25
C VAL A 399 16.52 -18.93 -3.81
N PRO A 400 16.60 -19.73 -4.87
CA PRO A 400 17.87 -20.03 -5.50
C PRO A 400 18.49 -18.81 -6.16
N ASN A 401 19.82 -18.79 -6.27
CA ASN A 401 20.55 -17.67 -6.81
C ASN A 401 20.08 -17.25 -8.21
N GLY A 402 20.11 -15.94 -8.48
CA GLY A 402 19.75 -15.37 -9.78
C GLY A 402 18.24 -15.24 -10.04
N TRP A 403 17.37 -15.76 -9.18
CA TRP A 403 15.93 -15.63 -9.36
C TRP A 403 15.43 -14.23 -9.03
N TRP A 404 14.72 -13.63 -9.99
CA TRP A 404 13.97 -12.40 -9.74
C TRP A 404 12.83 -12.71 -8.79
N HIS A 405 12.67 -11.92 -7.74
CA HIS A 405 11.56 -12.14 -6.81
C HIS A 405 11.00 -10.84 -6.24
N LEU A 406 9.69 -10.83 -6.08
CA LEU A 406 8.89 -9.80 -5.45
C LEU A 406 8.12 -10.41 -4.28
N VAL A 407 8.02 -9.66 -3.18
CA VAL A 407 7.34 -10.09 -1.96
C VAL A 407 6.47 -8.97 -1.43
N ILE A 408 5.21 -9.25 -1.13
CA ILE A 408 4.29 -8.34 -0.41
C ILE A 408 3.70 -9.01 0.82
N ASN A 409 3.74 -8.30 1.95
CA ASN A 409 3.09 -8.70 3.18
C ASN A 409 1.57 -8.55 3.02
N LEU A 410 0.82 -9.63 3.20
CA LEU A 410 -0.64 -9.60 3.12
C LEU A 410 -1.25 -9.10 4.43
N GLU A 411 -0.54 -9.29 5.53
CA GLU A 411 -0.87 -8.87 6.89
C GLU A 411 0.40 -8.47 7.65
N GLU A 412 0.27 -7.97 8.89
CA GLU A 412 1.45 -7.71 9.73
C GLU A 412 2.27 -9.00 9.88
N SER A 413 3.53 -8.96 9.46
CA SER A 413 4.36 -10.14 9.31
C SER A 413 5.72 -9.96 9.96
N ILE A 414 6.19 -11.01 10.63
CA ILE A 414 7.55 -11.13 11.16
C ILE A 414 8.23 -12.30 10.46
N ALA A 415 9.42 -12.09 9.92
CA ALA A 415 10.20 -13.11 9.24
C ALA A 415 11.69 -12.99 9.52
N ILE A 416 12.41 -14.09 9.32
CA ILE A 416 13.88 -14.13 9.30
C ILE A 416 14.31 -14.57 7.91
N THR A 417 15.25 -13.87 7.32
CA THR A 417 15.84 -14.25 6.04
C THR A 417 17.34 -14.32 6.17
N GLN A 418 17.98 -15.25 5.47
CA GLN A 418 19.43 -15.26 5.32
C GLN A 418 19.87 -15.58 3.90
N ASN A 419 20.94 -14.93 3.48
CA ASN A 419 21.65 -15.22 2.25
C ASN A 419 22.86 -16.10 2.58
N TYR A 420 23.07 -17.13 1.76
CA TYR A 420 24.11 -18.11 1.97
C TYR A 420 24.71 -18.57 0.64
N VAL A 421 25.88 -19.19 0.72
CA VAL A 421 26.53 -19.85 -0.42
C VAL A 421 26.79 -21.29 -0.04
N SER A 422 26.23 -22.21 -0.81
CA SER A 422 26.48 -23.65 -0.75
C SER A 422 27.42 -24.10 -1.87
N ARG A 423 27.80 -25.38 -1.83
CA ARG A 423 28.74 -26.05 -2.76
C ARG A 423 28.32 -26.08 -4.23
#